data_AF-A0A7U7J245-F1
#
_entry.id   AF-A0A7U7J245-F1
#
_cell.length_a   1.000
_cell.length_b   1.000
_cell.length_c   1.000
_cell.angle_alpha   90.00
_cell.angle_beta   90.00
_cell.angle_gamma   90.00
#
_symmetry.space_group_name_H-M   'P 1'
#
loop_
_entity.id
_entity.type
_entity.pdbx_description
1 polymer ?
#
loop_
_entity_poly.entity_id
_entity_poly.type
_entity_poly.pdbx_seq_one_letter_code
_entity_poly.pdbx_strand_id
1 'polypeptide(L)'
;MLPLATERQDLREQWLRRLRKNPLLSSPALLEPWARQALADASRSGQTVVLSLDQTDLGNRFAVLMLGLVVGDRALPLVWAVAAGPAHLGFDRQAVVLERVRGWLPAGAEVLLLADRFSPSAALLAWVHLRDWHQPFQGAQLMVDVTV
;
A
#
# COMPACT_ATOMS: atom_id res chain seq x y z
N MET A 1 21.73 9.00 5.45
CA MET A 1 22.82 9.25 4.46
C MET A 1 22.22 9.19 3.06
N LEU A 2 22.59 10.10 2.16
CA LEU A 2 22.28 9.93 0.73
C LEU A 2 23.29 8.94 0.11
N PRO A 3 22.94 8.23 -0.98
CA PRO A 3 23.81 7.21 -1.58
C PRO A 3 25.13 7.76 -2.16
N LEU A 4 25.30 9.09 -2.20
CA LEU A 4 26.48 9.75 -2.75
C LEU A 4 27.03 10.77 -1.76
N ALA A 5 28.33 10.68 -1.50
CA ALA A 5 29.07 11.73 -0.84
C ALA A 5 29.16 12.94 -1.77
N THR A 6 28.80 14.12 -1.28
CA THR A 6 29.06 15.37 -2.00
C THR A 6 29.66 16.38 -1.03
N GLU A 7 30.66 17.11 -1.53
CA GLU A 7 31.42 18.10 -0.75
C GLU A 7 30.59 19.36 -0.46
N ARG A 8 29.63 19.70 -1.33
CA ARG A 8 28.75 20.87 -1.21
C ARG A 8 27.27 20.51 -1.24
N GLN A 9 26.45 21.33 -0.59
CA GLN A 9 25.00 21.13 -0.44
C GLN A 9 24.21 21.37 -1.74
N ASP A 10 24.60 22.35 -2.54
CA ASP A 10 23.99 22.67 -3.84
C ASP A 10 24.11 21.52 -4.85
N LEU A 11 25.24 20.79 -4.81
CA LEU A 11 25.44 19.59 -5.62
C LEU A 11 24.48 18.44 -5.22
N ARG A 12 24.14 18.30 -3.92
CA ARG A 12 23.15 17.30 -3.47
C ARG A 12 21.77 17.63 -4.02
N GLU A 13 21.39 18.89 -3.90
CA GLU A 13 20.09 19.35 -4.39
C GLU A 13 19.98 19.16 -5.90
N GLN A 14 21.01 19.55 -6.65
CA GLN A 14 21.04 19.39 -8.10
C GLN A 14 20.96 17.92 -8.50
N TRP A 15 21.69 17.03 -7.81
CA TRP A 15 21.61 15.59 -8.03
C TRP A 15 20.21 15.04 -7.73
N LEU A 16 19.61 15.38 -6.59
CA LEU A 16 18.25 14.95 -6.23
C LEU A 16 17.21 15.43 -7.26
N ARG A 17 17.35 16.66 -7.76
CA ARG A 17 16.48 17.19 -8.83
C ARG A 17 16.63 16.42 -10.14
N ARG A 18 17.86 16.02 -10.51
CA ARG A 18 18.11 15.18 -11.69
C ARG A 18 17.55 13.78 -11.50
N LEU A 19 17.82 13.16 -10.34
CA LEU A 19 17.30 11.86 -9.97
C LEU A 19 15.78 11.83 -10.08
N ARG A 20 15.08 12.80 -9.48
CA ARG A 20 13.61 12.93 -9.53
C ARG A 20 13.06 13.07 -10.95
N LYS A 21 13.83 13.62 -11.88
CA LYS A 21 13.43 13.80 -13.29
C LYS A 21 13.81 12.63 -14.19
N ASN A 22 14.51 11.63 -13.67
CA ASN A 22 14.98 10.50 -14.47
C ASN A 22 13.80 9.59 -14.83
N PRO A 23 13.42 9.45 -16.12
CA PRO A 23 12.28 8.62 -16.52
C PRO A 23 12.51 7.12 -16.32
N LEU A 24 13.77 6.70 -16.09
CA LEU A 24 14.11 5.31 -15.79
C LEU A 24 13.79 4.93 -14.33
N LEU A 25 13.52 5.91 -13.46
CA LEU A 25 13.14 5.63 -12.08
C LEU A 25 11.63 5.42 -11.97
N SER A 26 11.26 4.18 -11.70
CA SER A 26 9.90 3.79 -11.36
C SER A 26 9.81 3.54 -9.86
N SER A 27 9.05 4.35 -9.13
CA SER A 27 8.88 4.19 -7.67
C SER A 27 8.41 2.78 -7.28
N PRO A 28 7.40 2.18 -7.97
CA PRO A 28 7.01 0.80 -7.70
C PRO A 28 8.15 -0.21 -7.90
N ALA A 29 8.96 -0.08 -8.95
CA ALA A 29 10.06 -0.99 -9.22
C ALA A 29 11.20 -0.85 -8.20
N LEU A 30 11.45 0.37 -7.72
CA LEU A 30 12.46 0.63 -6.69
C LEU A 30 12.05 0.09 -5.32
N LEU A 31 10.75 0.15 -5.00
CA LEU A 31 10.23 -0.30 -3.72
C LEU A 31 9.98 -1.80 -3.66
N GLU A 32 9.72 -2.45 -4.79
CA GLU A 32 9.36 -3.87 -4.85
C GLU A 32 10.31 -4.79 -4.06
N PRO A 33 11.65 -4.73 -4.19
CA PRO A 33 12.54 -5.62 -3.43
C PRO A 33 12.40 -5.45 -1.92
N TRP A 34 12.27 -4.20 -1.45
CA TRP A 34 12.07 -3.91 -0.04
C TRP A 34 10.67 -4.35 0.42
N ALA A 35 9.63 -4.10 -0.39
CA ALA A 35 8.27 -4.49 -0.08
C ALA A 35 8.13 -6.01 0.03
N ARG A 36 8.71 -6.78 -0.91
CA ARG A 36 8.75 -8.24 -0.86
C ARG A 36 9.43 -8.75 0.40
N GLN A 37 10.57 -8.16 0.76
CA GLN A 37 11.28 -8.52 1.99
C GLN A 37 10.43 -8.23 3.22
N ALA A 38 9.82 -7.04 3.32
CA ALA A 38 8.97 -6.66 4.44
C ALA A 38 7.72 -7.57 4.57
N LEU A 39 7.10 -7.93 3.45
CA LEU A 39 5.95 -8.85 3.42
C LEU A 39 6.36 -10.27 3.82
N ALA A 40 7.49 -10.76 3.33
CA ALA A 40 8.04 -12.06 3.74
C ALA A 40 8.37 -12.08 5.23
N ASP A 41 8.90 -10.97 5.75
CA ASP A 41 9.20 -10.81 7.16
C ASP A 41 7.95 -10.79 8.03
N ALA A 42 6.89 -10.11 7.57
CA ALA A 42 5.61 -10.04 8.24
C ALA A 42 4.84 -11.37 8.23
N SER A 43 5.08 -12.23 7.24
CA SER A 43 4.46 -13.56 7.16
C SER A 43 5.29 -14.67 7.80
N ARG A 44 6.43 -14.35 8.43
CA ARG A 44 7.28 -15.37 9.05
C ARG A 44 6.51 -16.15 10.10
N SER A 45 6.82 -17.44 10.22
CA SER A 45 6.20 -18.33 11.19
C SER A 45 4.66 -18.42 11.08
N GLY A 46 4.10 -18.18 9.89
CA GLY A 46 2.66 -18.23 9.65
C GLY A 46 1.88 -17.05 10.21
N GLN A 47 2.54 -15.93 10.53
CA GLN A 47 1.84 -14.71 10.96
C GLN A 47 0.99 -14.12 9.82
N THR A 48 -0.19 -13.62 10.16
CA THR A 48 -1.06 -12.92 9.22
C THR A 48 -0.46 -11.57 8.83
N VAL A 49 -0.33 -11.32 7.53
CA VAL A 49 0.10 -10.03 6.98
C VAL A 49 -1.06 -9.04 7.08
N VAL A 50 -0.89 -7.99 7.87
CA VAL A 50 -1.91 -6.95 8.02
C VAL A 50 -1.61 -5.80 7.06
N LEU A 51 -2.52 -5.52 6.13
CA LEU A 51 -2.42 -4.42 5.17
C LEU A 51 -3.42 -3.32 5.53
N SER A 52 -3.07 -2.05 5.31
CA SER A 52 -3.96 -0.91 5.48
C SER A 52 -4.14 -0.17 4.16
N LEU A 53 -5.39 -0.02 3.73
CA LEU A 53 -5.80 0.76 2.57
C LEU A 53 -6.40 2.08 3.05
N ASP A 54 -5.74 3.19 2.70
CA ASP A 54 -6.15 4.54 3.09
C ASP A 54 -6.24 5.48 1.89
N GLN A 55 -7.13 6.48 1.99
CA GLN A 55 -7.30 7.53 0.99
C GLN A 55 -7.15 8.91 1.63
N THR A 56 -6.25 9.72 1.07
CA THR A 56 -6.02 11.10 1.52
C THR A 56 -6.30 12.09 0.42
N ASP A 57 -7.06 13.14 0.72
CA ASP A 57 -7.17 14.34 -0.11
C ASP A 57 -5.98 15.28 0.15
N LEU A 58 -5.33 15.70 -0.93
CA LEU A 58 -4.30 16.73 -0.90
C LEU A 58 -4.87 18.03 -1.48
N GLY A 59 -5.60 18.75 -0.61
CA GLY A 59 -6.05 20.12 -0.86
C GLY A 59 -7.02 20.26 -2.03
N ASN A 60 -7.96 19.32 -2.18
CA ASN A 60 -8.93 19.22 -3.28
C ASN A 60 -8.29 19.18 -4.68
N ARG A 61 -7.00 18.80 -4.76
CA ARG A 61 -6.26 18.75 -6.03
C ARG A 61 -5.87 17.34 -6.41
N PHE A 62 -5.51 16.54 -5.42
CA PHE A 62 -5.10 15.17 -5.65
C PHE A 62 -5.73 14.24 -4.62
N ALA A 63 -6.28 13.13 -5.10
CA ALA A 63 -6.57 11.99 -4.28
C ALA A 63 -5.37 11.05 -4.29
N VAL A 64 -4.93 10.67 -3.09
CA VAL A 64 -3.85 9.69 -2.88
C VAL A 64 -4.46 8.44 -2.28
N LEU A 65 -4.32 7.32 -2.96
CA LEU A 65 -4.60 6.00 -2.43
C LEU A 65 -3.30 5.35 -2.01
N MET A 66 -3.23 4.86 -0.78
CA MET A 66 -2.05 4.19 -0.25
C MET A 66 -2.42 2.80 0.26
N LEU A 67 -1.59 1.81 -0.06
CA LEU A 67 -1.62 0.48 0.55
C LEU A 67 -0.31 0.28 1.30
N GLY A 68 -0.40 0.07 2.62
CA GLY A 68 0.74 -0.10 3.51
C GLY A 68 0.69 -1.42 4.28
N LEU A 69 1.86 -1.90 4.68
CA LEU A 69 2.02 -3.00 5.64
C LEU A 69 1.94 -2.44 7.06
N VAL A 70 1.10 -3.03 7.91
CA VAL A 70 1.02 -2.64 9.32
C VAL A 70 2.10 -3.37 10.12
N VAL A 71 2.93 -2.62 10.83
CA VAL A 71 3.96 -3.11 11.74
C VAL A 71 3.85 -2.34 13.06
N GLY A 72 3.38 -3.01 14.11
CA GLY A 72 3.08 -2.36 15.39
C GLY A 72 1.99 -1.29 15.22
N ASP A 73 2.31 -0.05 15.57
CA ASP A 73 1.43 1.13 15.46
C ASP A 73 1.61 1.92 14.15
N ARG A 74 2.39 1.40 13.20
CA ARG A 74 2.75 2.10 11.95
C ARG A 74 2.27 1.37 10.70
N ALA A 75 1.91 2.15 9.69
CA ALA A 75 1.74 1.68 8.33
C ALA A 75 2.99 2.03 7.51
N LEU A 76 3.70 1.01 7.04
CA LEU A 76 4.83 1.13 6.14
C LEU A 76 4.31 1.17 4.69
N PRO A 77 4.49 2.25 3.94
CA PRO A 77 3.93 2.39 2.60
C PRO A 77 4.57 1.39 1.63
N LEU A 78 3.74 0.57 0.97
CA LEU A 78 4.21 -0.38 -0.06
C LEU A 78 4.02 0.21 -1.46
N VAL A 79 2.81 0.67 -1.75
CA VAL A 79 2.40 1.22 -3.05
C VAL A 79 1.39 2.34 -2.86
N TRP A 80 1.36 3.26 -3.82
CA TRP A 80 0.34 4.30 -3.87
C TRP A 80 -0.05 4.62 -5.31
N ALA A 81 -1.23 5.22 -5.45
CA ALA A 81 -1.72 5.83 -6.68
C ALA A 81 -2.13 7.27 -6.39
N VAL A 82 -1.87 8.17 -7.33
CA VAL A 82 -2.27 9.57 -7.25
C VAL A 82 -3.10 9.89 -8.49
N ALA A 83 -4.26 10.51 -8.30
CA ALA A 83 -5.00 11.11 -9.41
C ALA A 83 -5.35 12.56 -9.09
N ALA A 84 -5.45 13.37 -10.13
CA ALA A 84 -6.01 14.72 -10.01
C ALA A 84 -7.51 14.63 -9.77
N GLY A 85 -8.04 15.51 -8.91
CA GLY A 85 -9.46 15.58 -8.57
C GLY A 85 -9.76 15.25 -7.10
N PRO A 86 -11.06 15.18 -6.74
CA PRO A 86 -11.50 15.02 -5.37
C PRO A 86 -11.15 13.67 -4.76
N ALA A 87 -11.18 13.63 -3.43
CA ALA A 87 -10.61 12.66 -2.48
C ALA A 87 -10.80 11.16 -2.74
N HIS A 88 -11.69 10.73 -3.63
CA HIS A 88 -12.12 9.33 -3.72
C HIS A 88 -11.67 8.66 -5.01
N LEU A 89 -10.71 7.75 -4.90
CA LEU A 89 -10.34 6.86 -5.99
C LEU A 89 -11.22 5.61 -5.94
N GLY A 90 -12.02 5.40 -6.99
CA GLY A 90 -12.90 4.24 -7.10
C GLY A 90 -12.14 2.91 -7.15
N PHE A 91 -12.91 1.81 -7.10
CA PHE A 91 -12.37 0.45 -6.99
C PHE A 91 -11.37 0.09 -8.09
N ASP A 92 -11.54 0.55 -9.33
CA ASP A 92 -10.59 0.26 -10.42
C ASP A 92 -9.15 0.66 -10.06
N ARG A 93 -8.96 1.77 -9.34
CA ARG A 93 -7.64 2.21 -8.86
C ARG A 93 -7.19 1.42 -7.63
N GLN A 94 -8.13 1.04 -6.76
CA GLN A 94 -7.86 0.16 -5.62
C GLN A 94 -7.38 -1.22 -6.08
N ALA A 95 -8.04 -1.83 -7.06
CA ALA A 95 -7.67 -3.11 -7.63
C ALA A 95 -6.23 -3.10 -8.16
N VAL A 96 -5.79 -2.03 -8.80
CA VAL A 96 -4.42 -1.92 -9.33
C VAL A 96 -3.36 -1.99 -8.21
N VAL A 97 -3.56 -1.27 -7.10
CA VAL A 97 -2.59 -1.30 -5.98
C VAL A 97 -2.66 -2.63 -5.22
N LEU A 98 -3.86 -3.19 -5.05
CA LEU A 98 -4.09 -4.47 -4.40
C LEU A 98 -3.46 -5.63 -5.19
N GLU A 99 -3.70 -5.71 -6.50
CA GLU A 99 -3.10 -6.74 -7.37
C GLU A 99 -1.58 -6.65 -7.41
N ARG A 100 -1.03 -5.44 -7.34
CA ARG A 100 0.43 -5.26 -7.28
C ARG A 100 1.02 -5.87 -6.00
N VAL A 101 0.46 -5.53 -4.83
CA VAL A 101 0.93 -6.10 -3.56
C VAL A 101 0.66 -7.60 -3.49
N ARG A 102 -0.45 -8.08 -4.07
CA ARG A 102 -0.72 -9.51 -4.19
C ARG A 102 0.39 -10.25 -4.94
N GLY A 103 0.91 -9.68 -6.02
CA GLY A 103 2.07 -10.23 -6.75
C GLY A 103 3.38 -10.21 -5.96
N TRP A 104 3.42 -9.52 -4.82
CA TRP A 104 4.58 -9.41 -3.94
C TRP A 104 4.51 -10.31 -2.71
N LEU A 105 3.33 -10.81 -2.37
CA LEU A 105 3.15 -11.68 -1.22
C LEU A 105 3.85 -13.04 -1.39
N PRO A 106 4.39 -13.61 -0.31
CA PRO A 106 4.79 -15.00 -0.29
C PRO A 106 3.61 -15.93 -0.58
N ALA A 107 3.90 -17.09 -1.17
CA ALA A 107 2.88 -18.11 -1.41
C ALA A 107 2.30 -18.60 -0.07
N GLY A 108 0.97 -18.69 0.01
CA GLY A 108 0.25 -19.14 1.20
C GLY A 108 0.23 -18.15 2.38
N ALA A 109 0.66 -16.89 2.17
CA ALA A 109 0.56 -15.87 3.20
C ALA A 109 -0.93 -15.56 3.50
N GLU A 110 -1.32 -15.65 4.77
CA GLU A 110 -2.61 -15.14 5.23
C GLU A 110 -2.58 -13.61 5.27
N VAL A 111 -3.67 -12.98 4.85
CA VAL A 111 -3.76 -11.52 4.74
C VAL A 111 -5.01 -10.99 5.43
N LEU A 112 -4.83 -9.92 6.20
CA LEU A 112 -5.90 -9.12 6.79
C LEU A 112 -5.86 -7.71 6.18
N LEU A 113 -6.89 -7.32 5.44
CA LEU A 113 -7.00 -5.97 4.86
C LEU A 113 -7.83 -5.06 5.77
N LEU A 114 -7.18 -4.04 6.35
CA LEU A 114 -7.82 -2.91 7.02
C LEU A 114 -8.17 -1.85 5.99
N ALA A 115 -9.41 -1.34 6.03
CA ALA A 115 -9.84 -0.21 5.22
C ALA A 115 -10.79 0.66 6.05
N ASP A 116 -10.70 1.99 5.90
CA ASP A 116 -11.64 2.90 6.55
C ASP A 116 -13.07 2.70 6.02
N ARG A 117 -14.08 2.96 6.85
CA ARG A 117 -15.53 2.80 6.58
C ARG A 117 -16.04 3.53 5.33
N PHE A 118 -15.30 4.51 4.82
CA PHE A 118 -15.61 5.22 3.59
C PHE A 118 -14.92 4.64 2.33
N SER A 119 -14.06 3.63 2.49
CA SER A 119 -13.37 2.92 1.40
C SER A 119 -14.04 1.63 0.88
N PRO A 120 -14.79 0.81 1.65
CA PRO A 120 -15.34 -0.42 1.12
C PRO A 120 -16.51 -0.16 0.17
N SER A 121 -16.26 -0.43 -1.11
CA SER A 121 -17.30 -0.63 -2.11
C SER A 121 -17.69 -2.12 -2.15
N ALA A 122 -18.88 -2.44 -2.67
CA ALA A 122 -19.27 -3.83 -2.91
C ALA A 122 -18.24 -4.59 -3.79
N ALA A 123 -17.60 -3.89 -4.72
CA ALA A 123 -16.53 -4.43 -5.55
C ALA A 123 -15.26 -4.77 -4.75
N LEU A 124 -14.88 -3.93 -3.77
CA LEU A 124 -13.76 -4.23 -2.87
C LEU A 124 -14.03 -5.46 -2.01
N LEU A 125 -15.23 -5.54 -1.43
CA LEU A 125 -15.65 -6.70 -0.61
C LEU A 125 -15.63 -7.99 -1.43
N ALA A 126 -16.20 -7.96 -2.64
CA ALA A 126 -16.18 -9.10 -3.54
C ALA A 126 -14.74 -9.50 -3.92
N TRP A 127 -13.85 -8.53 -4.16
CA TRP A 127 -12.46 -8.79 -4.50
C TRP A 127 -11.70 -9.48 -3.34
N VAL A 128 -11.89 -9.00 -2.12
CA VAL A 128 -11.30 -9.56 -0.89
C VAL A 128 -11.80 -10.98 -0.64
N HIS A 129 -13.11 -11.18 -0.72
CA HIS A 129 -13.73 -12.49 -0.50
C HIS A 129 -13.27 -13.55 -1.50
N LEU A 130 -13.19 -13.20 -2.79
CA LEU A 130 -12.71 -14.12 -3.84
C LEU A 130 -11.24 -14.55 -3.70
N ARG A 131 -10.49 -13.96 -2.77
CA ARG A 131 -9.05 -14.19 -2.57
C ARG A 131 -8.74 -14.75 -1.19
N ASP A 132 -9.77 -15.12 -0.42
CA ASP A 132 -9.65 -15.62 0.96
C ASP A 132 -8.88 -14.66 1.87
N TRP A 133 -8.93 -13.35 1.60
CA TRP A 133 -8.36 -12.34 2.49
C TRP A 133 -9.39 -11.99 3.55
N HIS A 134 -8.95 -11.87 4.80
CA HIS A 134 -9.80 -11.44 5.90
C HIS A 134 -9.94 -9.91 5.87
N GLN A 135 -11.09 -9.37 6.29
CA GLN A 135 -11.28 -7.95 6.51
C GLN A 135 -11.95 -7.73 7.86
N PRO A 136 -11.35 -6.97 8.80
CA PRO A 136 -12.04 -6.58 10.01
C PRO A 136 -12.82 -5.29 9.71
N PHE A 137 -14.13 -5.33 9.90
CA PHE A 137 -14.97 -4.12 9.91
C PHE A 137 -14.79 -3.41 11.26
N GLN A 138 -14.18 -2.22 11.29
CA GLN A 138 -14.12 -1.42 12.52
C GLN A 138 -15.39 -0.56 12.67
N GLY A 139 -16.40 -1.17 13.29
CA GLY A 139 -17.60 -0.55 13.86
C GLY A 139 -18.13 -1.51 14.93
N ALA A 140 -18.54 -1.00 16.08
CA ALA A 140 -18.92 -1.80 17.25
C ALA A 140 -19.71 -3.08 16.90
N GLN A 141 -19.18 -4.24 17.34
CA GLN A 141 -19.78 -5.58 17.28
C GLN A 141 -20.18 -6.11 15.89
N LEU A 142 -19.36 -7.01 15.34
CA LEU A 142 -19.73 -8.39 14.96
C LEU A 142 -18.58 -8.99 14.13
N MET A 143 -17.87 -9.94 14.74
CA MET A 143 -16.98 -10.87 14.05
C MET A 143 -17.87 -11.90 13.36
N VAL A 144 -18.06 -11.80 12.04
CA VAL A 144 -18.63 -12.90 11.27
C VAL A 144 -17.46 -13.76 10.82
N ASP A 145 -17.23 -14.81 11.60
CA ASP A 145 -16.40 -15.94 11.20
C ASP A 145 -17.13 -16.65 10.05
N VAL A 146 -16.65 -16.52 8.82
CA VAL A 146 -17.13 -17.33 7.70
C VAL A 146 -16.20 -18.52 7.61
N THR A 147 -16.47 -19.52 8.45
CA THR A 147 -16.08 -20.90 8.16
C THR A 147 -16.98 -21.40 7.03
N VAL A 148 -16.38 -21.82 5.91
CA VAL A 148 -17.06 -22.69 4.94
C VAL A 148 -16.90 -24.13 5.41
#